data_AF-A0A661V587-F1
#
_entry.id   AF-A0A661V587-F1
#
_cell.length_a   1.000
_cell.length_b   1.000
_cell.length_c   1.000
_cell.angle_alpha   90.00
_cell.angle_beta   90.00
_cell.angle_gamma   90.00
#
_symmetry.space_group_name_H-M   'P 1'
#
loop_
_entity.id
_entity.type
_entity.pdbx_description
1 polymer ?
#
loop_
_entity_poly.entity_id
_entity_poly.type
_entity_poly.pdbx_seq_one_letter_code
_entity_poly.pdbx_strand_id
1 'polypeptide(L)'
;MSDNTPEQNRIEERIESLLSRMTLEEKAALTAGADFWTTTPIERLGIPPMKVTDGPNGARGSDFAGGVSAACFPVGIALAATWDPDLVYRIGVALAEEAKSKGAAVLLGPTVNMHRSPLNGRNFECYSEDPYLASRIAVAYVEGVQSQKIGTAVKHFVCNDSEFERMSISSEVDERALREIYLPPFRAAVEEAGTWSVMAAYNKLNGVHCSENAYVLQDILKGEWGFDGFVVSDWFGAKSTVDSANNGLDLEMPGPGVWMGDKLVQAVRDGRVGEEVLDDKVRRLLRVMVRTGAIDAPGPRPEEAINRPEHRQVIRQAAAEGAVLLKNDGLLPLDEARIKRLAIVGPNARDAKIMGGGSAQVTP
;
A
#
# COMPACT_ATOMS: atom_id res chain seq x y z
N MET A 1 2.63 26.18 -11.09
CA MET A 1 2.84 26.19 -9.64
C MET A 1 1.59 26.80 -9.04
N SER A 2 0.67 25.99 -8.53
CA SER A 2 -0.42 26.50 -7.71
C SER A 2 0.17 26.95 -6.38
N ASP A 3 -0.11 28.16 -5.93
CA ASP A 3 0.31 28.62 -4.61
C ASP A 3 -0.23 27.68 -3.53
N ASN A 4 0.66 27.20 -2.66
CA ASN A 4 0.29 26.36 -1.52
C ASN A 4 -0.71 27.08 -0.60
N THR A 5 -1.64 26.33 -0.05
CA THR A 5 -2.56 26.81 0.99
C THR A 5 -1.79 27.19 2.27
N PRO A 6 -2.34 28.08 3.12
CA PRO A 6 -1.71 28.42 4.41
C PRO A 6 -1.50 27.22 5.35
N GLU A 7 -2.30 26.17 5.22
CA GLU A 7 -2.10 24.93 5.96
C GLU A 7 -0.90 24.14 5.42
N GLN A 8 -0.79 23.99 4.10
CA GLN A 8 0.37 23.36 3.46
C GLN A 8 1.67 24.09 3.80
N ASN A 9 1.68 25.42 3.80
CA ASN A 9 2.87 26.21 4.17
C ASN A 9 3.32 25.92 5.62
N ARG A 10 2.37 25.83 6.57
CA ARG A 10 2.70 25.50 7.97
C ARG A 10 3.23 24.08 8.13
N ILE A 11 2.74 23.12 7.33
CA ILE A 11 3.26 21.75 7.31
C ILE A 11 4.71 21.75 6.83
N GLU A 12 5.00 22.40 5.71
CA GLU A 12 6.37 22.47 5.17
C GLU A 12 7.33 23.20 6.12
N GLU A 13 6.94 24.34 6.71
CA GLU A 13 7.76 25.05 7.71
C GLU A 13 8.12 24.15 8.91
N ARG A 14 7.16 23.34 9.38
CA ARG A 14 7.39 22.39 10.47
C ARG A 14 8.37 21.30 10.06
N ILE A 15 8.22 20.75 8.85
CA ILE A 15 9.09 19.71 8.32
C ILE A 15 10.52 20.24 8.19
N GLU A 16 10.72 21.41 7.59
CA GLU A 16 12.04 22.03 7.46
C GLU A 16 12.69 22.30 8.83
N SER A 17 11.90 22.77 9.81
CA SER A 17 12.40 22.99 11.16
C SER A 17 12.85 21.71 11.87
N LEU A 18 12.18 20.58 11.64
CA LEU A 18 12.61 19.27 12.15
C LEU A 18 13.87 18.81 11.42
N LEU A 19 13.84 18.82 10.09
CA LEU A 19 14.92 18.39 9.22
C LEU A 19 16.23 19.12 9.51
N SER A 20 16.19 20.45 9.68
CA SER A 20 17.37 21.27 9.97
C SER A 20 18.00 21.00 11.32
N ARG A 21 17.28 20.33 12.23
CA ARG A 21 17.76 19.96 13.57
C ARG A 21 18.26 18.52 13.63
N MET A 22 18.02 17.70 12.60
CA MET A 22 18.46 16.30 12.55
C MET A 22 19.95 16.20 12.22
N THR A 23 20.63 15.26 12.86
CA THR A 23 21.98 14.86 12.42
C THR A 23 21.89 13.98 11.16
N LEU A 24 23.02 13.78 10.49
CA LEU A 24 23.11 12.88 9.34
C LEU A 24 22.64 11.45 9.70
N GLU A 25 23.02 10.95 10.88
CA GLU A 25 22.62 9.64 11.39
C GLU A 25 21.12 9.55 11.64
N GLU A 26 20.52 10.59 12.24
CA GLU A 26 19.07 10.61 12.50
C GLU A 26 18.27 10.68 11.21
N LYS A 27 18.73 11.47 10.22
CA LYS A 27 18.15 11.51 8.88
C LYS A 27 18.19 10.12 8.24
N ALA A 28 19.36 9.48 8.23
CA ALA A 28 19.54 8.18 7.61
C ALA A 28 18.75 7.08 8.34
N ALA A 29 18.69 7.10 9.67
CA ALA A 29 17.93 6.14 10.47
C ALA A 29 16.44 6.10 10.07
N LEU A 30 15.84 7.26 9.76
CA LEU A 30 14.43 7.34 9.35
C LEU A 30 14.15 6.65 8.00
N THR A 31 15.18 6.47 7.16
CA THR A 31 15.07 5.78 5.85
C THR A 31 15.11 4.25 5.93
N ALA A 32 15.20 3.69 7.14
CA ALA A 32 15.17 2.26 7.40
C ALA A 32 14.12 1.91 8.47
N GLY A 33 13.45 0.79 8.29
CA GLY A 33 12.62 0.19 9.33
C GLY A 33 13.45 -0.11 10.59
N ALA A 34 12.86 0.11 11.76
CA ALA A 34 13.41 -0.35 13.03
C ALA A 34 13.14 -1.84 13.25
N ASP A 35 11.93 -2.27 12.87
CA ASP A 35 11.49 -3.64 12.93
C ASP A 35 10.64 -3.99 11.70
N PHE A 36 9.90 -5.09 11.79
CA PHE A 36 9.11 -5.58 10.67
C PHE A 36 7.99 -4.61 10.21
N TRP A 37 7.52 -3.72 11.07
CA TRP A 37 6.31 -2.92 10.87
C TRP A 37 6.47 -1.44 11.23
N THR A 38 7.58 -1.02 11.81
CA THR A 38 7.76 0.36 12.29
C THR A 38 9.00 1.03 11.72
N THR A 39 8.89 2.34 11.48
CA THR A 39 10.04 3.20 11.15
C THR A 39 10.89 3.45 12.39
N THR A 40 12.15 3.83 12.20
CA THR A 40 13.03 4.19 13.32
C THR A 40 12.61 5.50 13.99
N PRO A 41 12.41 5.53 15.32
CA PRO A 41 12.10 6.76 16.05
C PRO A 41 13.32 7.67 16.20
N ILE A 42 13.08 8.99 16.27
CA ILE A 42 14.12 9.99 16.57
C ILE A 42 13.77 10.66 17.91
N GLU A 43 14.15 10.00 19.00
CA GLU A 43 13.75 10.36 20.36
C GLU A 43 14.14 11.78 20.76
N ARG A 44 15.35 12.22 20.38
CA ARG A 44 15.87 13.57 20.70
C ARG A 44 14.98 14.69 20.16
N LEU A 45 14.31 14.45 19.03
CA LEU A 45 13.40 15.40 18.40
C LEU A 45 11.93 15.08 18.66
N GLY A 46 11.64 14.05 19.47
CA GLY A 46 10.29 13.62 19.77
C GLY A 46 9.54 13.04 18.56
N ILE A 47 10.25 12.50 17.57
CA ILE A 47 9.63 11.85 16.41
C ILE A 47 9.38 10.38 16.77
N PRO A 48 8.12 9.95 16.96
CA PRO A 48 7.79 8.56 17.32
C PRO A 48 7.95 7.62 16.12
N PRO A 49 7.93 6.29 16.33
CA PRO A 49 7.91 5.36 15.21
C PRO A 49 6.54 5.39 14.52
N MET A 50 6.53 5.45 13.19
CA MET A 50 5.33 5.27 12.38
C MET A 50 5.14 3.79 12.09
N LYS A 51 3.96 3.25 12.41
CA LYS A 51 3.62 1.86 12.12
C LYS A 51 2.90 1.72 10.78
N VAL A 52 3.31 0.72 10.01
CA VAL A 52 2.62 0.26 8.80
C VAL A 52 2.00 -1.11 9.06
N THR A 53 0.98 -1.47 8.31
CA THR A 53 0.39 -2.81 8.40
C THR A 53 -0.19 -3.25 7.06
N ASP A 54 -0.06 -4.54 6.73
CA ASP A 54 -0.84 -5.10 5.63
C ASP A 54 -2.33 -5.08 5.98
N GLY A 55 -3.24 -5.06 5.02
CA GLY A 55 -3.04 -5.00 3.59
C GLY A 55 -4.33 -4.61 2.88
N PRO A 56 -4.57 -5.04 1.64
CA PRO A 56 -5.62 -4.45 0.81
C PRO A 56 -7.05 -4.84 1.18
N ASN A 57 -7.27 -5.94 1.92
CA ASN A 57 -8.59 -6.47 2.26
C ASN A 57 -8.80 -6.65 3.78
N GLY A 58 -8.00 -5.96 4.60
CA GLY A 58 -8.09 -5.98 6.06
C GLY A 58 -6.77 -5.52 6.69
N ALA A 59 -6.81 -4.91 7.88
CA ALA A 59 -5.59 -4.50 8.60
C ALA A 59 -5.12 -5.64 9.52
N ARG A 60 -4.13 -6.43 9.08
CA ARG A 60 -3.64 -7.62 9.80
C ARG A 60 -3.03 -7.29 11.16
N GLY A 61 -2.33 -6.17 11.27
CA GLY A 61 -1.50 -5.85 12.43
C GLY A 61 -0.07 -6.40 12.30
N SER A 62 0.55 -6.68 13.44
CA SER A 62 1.96 -7.03 13.59
C SER A 62 2.26 -8.52 13.47
N ASP A 63 1.26 -9.39 13.62
CA ASP A 63 1.46 -10.84 13.62
C ASP A 63 1.03 -11.46 12.29
N PHE A 64 1.85 -12.37 11.77
CA PHE A 64 1.56 -13.08 10.52
C PHE A 64 0.47 -14.15 10.66
N ALA A 65 0.35 -14.75 11.85
CA ALA A 65 -0.63 -15.78 12.14
C ALA A 65 -0.98 -15.77 13.63
N GLY A 66 -2.27 -15.90 13.96
CA GLY A 66 -2.73 -15.99 15.35
C GLY A 66 -2.70 -14.66 16.14
N GLY A 67 -2.48 -13.54 15.46
CA GLY A 67 -2.55 -12.20 16.04
C GLY A 67 -3.95 -11.72 16.37
N VAL A 68 -4.05 -10.45 16.77
CA VAL A 68 -5.31 -9.76 17.06
C VAL A 68 -6.20 -9.76 15.82
N SER A 69 -7.44 -10.24 15.95
CA SER A 69 -8.34 -10.40 14.81
C SER A 69 -8.70 -9.09 14.12
N ALA A 70 -9.02 -9.15 12.83
CA ALA A 70 -9.33 -8.00 11.98
C ALA A 70 -10.48 -8.34 11.01
N ALA A 71 -11.24 -7.33 10.61
CA ALA A 71 -12.29 -7.52 9.63
C ALA A 71 -11.71 -7.96 8.28
N CYS A 72 -12.24 -9.07 7.74
CA CYS A 72 -11.88 -9.60 6.42
C CYS A 72 -12.86 -9.07 5.37
N PHE A 73 -12.42 -8.10 4.57
CA PHE A 73 -13.19 -7.53 3.48
C PHE A 73 -13.08 -8.41 2.22
N PRO A 74 -14.03 -8.33 1.27
CA PRO A 74 -13.89 -9.01 -0.01
C PRO A 74 -12.59 -8.61 -0.71
N VAL A 75 -11.97 -9.59 -1.37
CA VAL A 75 -10.70 -9.44 -2.07
C VAL A 75 -10.82 -8.46 -3.26
N GLY A 76 -9.69 -7.93 -3.74
CA GLY A 76 -9.66 -6.90 -4.80
C GLY A 76 -10.52 -7.24 -6.01
N ILE A 77 -10.41 -8.46 -6.54
CA ILE A 77 -11.18 -8.87 -7.73
C ILE A 77 -12.70 -8.86 -7.48
N ALA A 78 -13.14 -9.14 -6.25
CA ALA A 78 -14.55 -9.08 -5.88
C ALA A 78 -15.03 -7.63 -5.71
N LEU A 79 -14.17 -6.74 -5.20
CA LEU A 79 -14.47 -5.30 -5.12
C LEU A 79 -14.55 -4.67 -6.51
N ALA A 80 -13.65 -5.02 -7.43
CA ALA A 80 -13.72 -4.50 -8.79
C ALA A 80 -14.95 -5.00 -9.55
N ALA A 81 -15.40 -6.23 -9.26
CA ALA A 81 -16.60 -6.81 -9.87
C ALA A 81 -17.90 -6.09 -9.48
N THR A 82 -17.90 -5.22 -8.45
CA THR A 82 -19.08 -4.39 -8.12
C THR A 82 -19.30 -3.27 -9.14
N TRP A 83 -18.23 -2.80 -9.80
CA TRP A 83 -18.23 -1.57 -10.60
C TRP A 83 -18.77 -0.34 -9.83
N ASP A 84 -18.64 -0.35 -8.49
CA ASP A 84 -19.18 0.67 -7.59
C ASP A 84 -18.05 1.34 -6.78
N PRO A 85 -17.50 2.46 -7.27
CA PRO A 85 -16.53 3.27 -6.53
C PRO A 85 -17.06 3.79 -5.19
N ASP A 86 -18.35 4.11 -5.06
CA ASP A 86 -18.91 4.67 -3.82
C ASP A 86 -18.93 3.61 -2.71
N LEU A 87 -19.23 2.35 -3.06
CA LEU A 87 -19.08 1.22 -2.15
C LEU A 87 -17.62 1.01 -1.74
N VAL A 88 -16.68 1.10 -2.69
CA VAL A 88 -15.25 0.92 -2.40
C VAL A 88 -14.70 2.05 -1.52
N TYR A 89 -15.17 3.29 -1.69
CA TYR A 89 -14.86 4.39 -0.78
C TYR A 89 -15.31 4.07 0.65
N ARG A 90 -16.54 3.57 0.84
CA ARG A 90 -17.04 3.17 2.17
C ARG A 90 -16.23 2.02 2.78
N ILE A 91 -15.74 1.10 1.95
CA ILE A 91 -14.82 0.04 2.38
C ILE A 91 -13.47 0.63 2.79
N GLY A 92 -12.93 1.60 2.04
CA GLY A 92 -11.71 2.31 2.40
C GLY A 92 -11.82 3.00 3.77
N VAL A 93 -12.96 3.64 4.06
CA VAL A 93 -13.24 4.22 5.39
C VAL A 93 -13.20 3.15 6.48
N ALA A 94 -13.86 2.01 6.28
CA ALA A 94 -13.88 0.91 7.24
C ALA A 94 -12.48 0.28 7.45
N LEU A 95 -11.70 0.12 6.37
CA LEU A 95 -10.32 -0.35 6.43
C LEU A 95 -9.40 0.60 7.21
N ALA A 96 -9.59 1.91 7.08
CA ALA A 96 -8.83 2.86 7.88
C ALA A 96 -9.21 2.82 9.36
N GLU A 97 -10.46 2.54 9.70
CA GLU A 97 -10.86 2.30 11.09
C GLU A 97 -10.20 1.04 11.67
N GLU A 98 -10.05 -0.01 10.86
CA GLU A 98 -9.27 -1.20 11.24
C GLU A 98 -7.78 -0.87 11.37
N ALA A 99 -7.18 -0.12 10.45
CA ALA A 99 -5.78 0.30 10.57
C ALA A 99 -5.53 1.11 11.86
N LYS A 100 -6.47 1.99 12.24
CA LYS A 100 -6.44 2.73 13.51
C LYS A 100 -6.50 1.81 14.73
N SER A 101 -7.29 0.72 14.69
CA SER A 101 -7.38 -0.26 15.77
C SER A 101 -6.08 -1.07 15.92
N LYS A 102 -5.29 -1.19 14.85
CA LYS A 102 -3.93 -1.77 14.89
C LYS A 102 -2.82 -0.77 15.24
N GLY A 103 -3.17 0.47 15.53
CA GLY A 103 -2.21 1.54 15.79
C GLY A 103 -1.34 1.90 14.57
N ALA A 104 -1.76 1.53 13.36
CA ALA A 104 -1.03 1.80 12.13
C ALA A 104 -1.42 3.17 11.55
N ALA A 105 -0.45 3.85 10.96
CA ALA A 105 -0.63 5.11 10.24
C ALA A 105 -0.71 4.91 8.73
N VAL A 106 -0.19 3.79 8.21
CA VAL A 106 -0.23 3.45 6.78
C VAL A 106 -0.73 2.02 6.60
N LEU A 107 -1.73 1.86 5.75
CA LEU A 107 -2.22 0.57 5.27
C LEU A 107 -1.50 0.21 3.96
N LEU A 108 -0.91 -0.98 3.89
CA LEU A 108 -0.16 -1.44 2.73
C LEU A 108 -1.10 -1.98 1.65
N GLY A 109 -1.80 -1.07 1.00
CA GLY A 109 -2.72 -1.31 -0.10
C GLY A 109 -3.20 0.02 -0.68
N PRO A 110 -4.00 -0.02 -1.76
CA PRO A 110 -4.49 -1.21 -2.43
C PRO A 110 -3.43 -1.87 -3.34
N THR A 111 -3.69 -3.11 -3.76
CA THR A 111 -2.86 -3.80 -4.76
C THR A 111 -3.48 -3.61 -6.15
N VAL A 112 -2.75 -2.96 -7.07
CA VAL A 112 -3.26 -2.47 -8.36
C VAL A 112 -2.49 -3.01 -9.57
N ASN A 113 -1.68 -4.06 -9.38
CA ASN A 113 -1.03 -4.78 -10.48
C ASN A 113 -2.08 -5.40 -11.43
N MET A 114 -1.67 -5.65 -12.67
CA MET A 114 -2.60 -6.02 -13.74
C MET A 114 -2.75 -7.54 -13.82
N HIS A 115 -3.95 -8.01 -14.13
CA HIS A 115 -4.18 -9.43 -14.42
C HIS A 115 -3.65 -9.83 -15.82
N ARG A 116 -2.33 -9.68 -16.05
CA ARG A 116 -1.68 -10.01 -17.32
C ARG A 116 -1.84 -11.50 -17.68
N SER A 117 -1.78 -12.36 -16.67
CA SER A 117 -1.92 -13.80 -16.81
C SER A 117 -2.92 -14.31 -15.78
N PRO A 118 -3.81 -15.25 -16.14
CA PRO A 118 -4.74 -15.86 -15.18
C PRO A 118 -4.02 -16.71 -14.13
N LEU A 119 -2.74 -17.03 -14.33
CA LEU A 119 -1.94 -17.90 -13.45
C LEU A 119 -1.20 -17.14 -12.35
N ASN A 120 -1.27 -15.81 -12.31
CA ASN A 120 -0.60 -15.05 -11.27
C ASN A 120 -1.24 -15.35 -9.90
N GLY A 121 -0.41 -15.74 -8.94
CA GLY A 121 -0.85 -16.16 -7.60
C GLY A 121 -1.54 -15.07 -6.79
N ARG A 122 -1.40 -13.79 -7.19
CA ARG A 122 -1.96 -12.62 -6.49
C ARG A 122 -3.08 -11.90 -7.22
N ASN A 123 -3.60 -12.45 -8.33
CA ASN A 123 -4.75 -11.84 -9.02
C ASN A 123 -5.98 -11.64 -8.10
N PHE A 124 -6.16 -12.49 -7.08
CA PHE A 124 -7.27 -12.30 -6.15
C PHE A 124 -7.19 -10.95 -5.41
N GLU A 125 -5.98 -10.46 -5.16
CA GLU A 125 -5.68 -9.24 -4.39
C GLU A 125 -5.72 -7.98 -5.27
N CYS A 126 -5.53 -8.15 -6.58
CA CYS A 126 -5.59 -7.11 -7.59
C CYS A 126 -7.04 -6.85 -8.07
N TYR A 127 -7.24 -5.80 -8.87
CA TYR A 127 -8.57 -5.39 -9.31
C TYR A 127 -8.99 -5.96 -10.67
N SER A 128 -8.21 -5.74 -11.73
CA SER A 128 -8.67 -5.98 -13.10
C SER A 128 -7.52 -6.23 -14.08
N GLU A 129 -7.85 -6.80 -15.24
CA GLU A 129 -7.00 -6.74 -16.45
C GLU A 129 -7.15 -5.41 -17.21
N ASP A 130 -8.22 -4.65 -16.93
CA ASP A 130 -8.48 -3.35 -17.54
C ASP A 130 -7.94 -2.20 -16.66
N PRO A 131 -7.06 -1.34 -17.21
CA PRO A 131 -6.43 -0.26 -16.45
C PRO A 131 -7.44 0.80 -15.99
N TYR A 132 -8.53 1.04 -16.73
CA TYR A 132 -9.52 2.04 -16.35
C TYR A 132 -10.30 1.61 -15.11
N LEU A 133 -10.84 0.39 -15.10
CA LEU A 133 -11.53 -0.17 -13.94
C LEU A 133 -10.61 -0.22 -12.71
N ALA A 134 -9.37 -0.71 -12.89
CA ALA A 134 -8.38 -0.74 -11.81
C ALA A 134 -8.11 0.68 -11.25
N SER A 135 -8.01 1.69 -12.11
CA SER A 135 -7.82 3.09 -11.70
C SER A 135 -9.01 3.63 -10.89
N ARG A 136 -10.25 3.44 -11.38
CA ARG A 136 -11.45 3.96 -10.71
C ARG A 136 -11.66 3.37 -9.32
N ILE A 137 -11.39 2.08 -9.18
CA ILE A 137 -11.50 1.37 -7.90
C ILE A 137 -10.36 1.77 -6.95
N ALA A 138 -9.13 1.91 -7.46
CA ALA A 138 -7.99 2.36 -6.68
C ALA A 138 -8.17 3.78 -6.12
N VAL A 139 -8.68 4.72 -6.93
CA VAL A 139 -8.96 6.09 -6.50
C VAL A 139 -9.93 6.10 -5.32
N ALA A 140 -11.09 5.44 -5.46
CA ALA A 140 -12.09 5.40 -4.40
C ALA A 140 -11.56 4.74 -3.11
N TYR A 141 -10.77 3.67 -3.24
CA TYR A 141 -10.13 3.02 -2.10
C TYR A 141 -9.20 3.99 -1.36
N VAL A 142 -8.30 4.66 -2.10
CA VAL A 142 -7.31 5.58 -1.55
C VAL A 142 -8.00 6.77 -0.87
N GLU A 143 -8.97 7.39 -1.53
CA GLU A 143 -9.74 8.50 -0.95
C GLU A 143 -10.47 8.07 0.33
N GLY A 144 -11.11 6.89 0.32
CA GLY A 144 -11.80 6.35 1.48
C GLY A 144 -10.87 6.17 2.68
N VAL A 145 -9.71 5.55 2.47
CA VAL A 145 -8.70 5.32 3.53
C VAL A 145 -8.12 6.65 4.03
N GLN A 146 -7.70 7.53 3.12
CA GLN A 146 -7.06 8.80 3.48
C GLN A 146 -8.02 9.82 4.10
N SER A 147 -9.33 9.74 3.82
CA SER A 147 -10.36 10.54 4.51
C SER A 147 -10.32 10.39 6.03
N GLN A 148 -9.78 9.27 6.50
CA GLN A 148 -9.65 8.91 7.91
C GLN A 148 -8.27 9.21 8.49
N LYS A 149 -7.40 9.94 7.79
CA LYS A 149 -6.00 10.21 8.19
C LYS A 149 -5.13 8.95 8.32
N ILE A 150 -5.41 7.94 7.52
CA ILE A 150 -4.55 6.77 7.32
C ILE A 150 -3.97 6.86 5.92
N GLY A 151 -2.66 6.72 5.77
CA GLY A 151 -2.02 6.68 4.46
C GLY A 151 -2.24 5.33 3.77
N THR A 152 -2.22 5.33 2.45
CA THR A 152 -2.14 4.11 1.62
C THR A 152 -0.75 3.95 1.05
N ALA A 153 -0.27 2.70 0.95
CA ALA A 153 0.86 2.34 0.10
C ALA A 153 0.36 1.55 -1.13
N VAL A 154 0.02 2.28 -2.20
CA VAL A 154 -0.44 1.67 -3.46
C VAL A 154 0.67 0.78 -4.01
N LYS A 155 0.35 -0.48 -4.35
CA LYS A 155 1.37 -1.51 -4.59
C LYS A 155 1.03 -2.45 -5.75
N HIS A 156 2.00 -3.08 -6.40
CA HIS A 156 3.45 -2.94 -6.27
C HIS A 156 3.98 -2.28 -7.54
N PHE A 157 4.67 -1.16 -7.39
CA PHE A 157 5.12 -0.30 -8.47
C PHE A 157 6.47 -0.78 -9.01
N VAL A 158 6.56 -1.38 -10.21
CA VAL A 158 5.47 -1.70 -11.14
C VAL A 158 5.75 -3.04 -11.85
N CYS A 159 4.74 -3.56 -12.54
CA CYS A 159 4.81 -4.79 -13.34
C CYS A 159 5.12 -6.07 -12.53
N ASN A 160 4.65 -6.13 -11.27
CA ASN A 160 4.71 -7.31 -10.41
C ASN A 160 3.52 -8.26 -10.68
N ASP A 161 3.38 -8.70 -11.93
CA ASP A 161 2.21 -9.43 -12.41
C ASP A 161 2.44 -10.96 -12.44
N SER A 162 3.48 -11.44 -11.74
CA SER A 162 3.78 -12.85 -11.56
C SER A 162 4.55 -13.10 -10.27
N GLU A 163 4.12 -14.11 -9.51
CA GLU A 163 4.85 -14.59 -8.33
C GLU A 163 6.05 -15.47 -8.69
N PHE A 164 6.17 -15.94 -9.94
CA PHE A 164 7.30 -16.76 -10.37
C PHE A 164 8.59 -15.94 -10.34
N GLU A 165 9.54 -16.37 -9.50
CA GLU A 165 10.83 -15.71 -9.31
C GLU A 165 10.72 -14.19 -9.12
N ARG A 166 9.66 -13.71 -8.45
CA ARG A 166 9.35 -12.27 -8.36
C ARG A 166 10.50 -11.40 -7.83
N MET A 167 11.44 -11.98 -7.09
CA MET A 167 12.62 -11.29 -6.56
C MET A 167 13.78 -11.13 -7.56
N SER A 168 13.75 -11.81 -8.70
CA SER A 168 14.86 -11.85 -9.68
C SER A 168 14.42 -11.69 -11.13
N ILE A 169 13.17 -12.01 -11.46
CA ILE A 169 12.63 -11.88 -12.81
C ILE A 169 12.66 -10.43 -13.30
N SER A 170 12.86 -10.26 -14.60
CA SER A 170 12.67 -8.99 -15.28
C SER A 170 11.44 -9.02 -16.15
N SER A 171 10.53 -8.09 -15.90
CA SER A 171 9.41 -7.79 -16.77
C SER A 171 9.91 -6.88 -17.90
N GLU A 172 9.99 -7.44 -19.11
CA GLU A 172 10.39 -6.71 -20.32
C GLU A 172 9.14 -6.12 -20.99
N VAL A 173 8.97 -4.80 -20.90
CA VAL A 173 7.76 -4.09 -21.29
C VAL A 173 8.13 -2.85 -22.09
N ASP A 174 7.54 -2.71 -23.28
CA ASP A 174 7.72 -1.50 -24.08
C ASP A 174 7.00 -0.30 -23.45
N GLU A 175 7.46 0.90 -23.80
CA GLU A 175 6.96 2.15 -23.23
C GLU A 175 5.45 2.33 -23.38
N ARG A 176 4.88 1.92 -24.51
CA ARG A 176 3.46 2.10 -24.76
C ARG A 176 2.63 1.21 -23.82
N ALA A 177 2.98 -0.08 -23.74
CA ALA A 177 2.31 -0.99 -22.81
C ALA A 177 2.49 -0.54 -21.36
N LEU A 178 3.69 -0.10 -20.97
CA LEU A 178 3.97 0.43 -19.64
C LEU A 178 3.01 1.59 -19.29
N ARG A 179 2.90 2.57 -20.19
CA ARG A 179 2.07 3.79 -20.01
C ARG A 179 0.58 3.55 -20.12
N GLU A 180 0.14 2.66 -21.00
CA GLU A 180 -1.29 2.43 -21.29
C GLU A 180 -1.92 1.35 -20.40
N ILE A 181 -1.14 0.41 -19.84
CA ILE A 181 -1.67 -0.75 -19.10
C ILE A 181 -1.24 -0.78 -17.63
N TYR A 182 0.06 -0.66 -17.34
CA TYR A 182 0.57 -0.95 -15.99
C TYR A 182 0.65 0.29 -15.09
N LEU A 183 0.95 1.45 -15.66
CA LEU A 183 1.05 2.72 -14.92
C LEU A 183 -0.29 3.42 -14.63
N PRO A 184 -1.37 3.32 -15.44
CA PRO A 184 -2.59 4.12 -15.20
C PRO A 184 -3.19 4.01 -13.79
N PRO A 185 -3.30 2.81 -13.17
CA PRO A 185 -3.85 2.73 -11.80
C PRO A 185 -3.00 3.46 -10.76
N PHE A 186 -1.67 3.42 -10.90
CA PHE A 186 -0.76 4.17 -10.04
C PHE A 186 -0.83 5.67 -10.31
N ARG A 187 -0.89 6.06 -11.59
CA ARG A 187 -1.05 7.47 -12.00
C ARG A 187 -2.32 8.08 -11.40
N ALA A 188 -3.45 7.40 -11.52
CA ALA A 188 -4.72 7.84 -10.96
C ALA A 188 -4.65 7.94 -9.42
N ALA A 189 -4.02 6.96 -8.76
CA ALA A 189 -3.83 7.02 -7.32
C ALA A 189 -2.94 8.20 -6.86
N VAL A 190 -2.00 8.65 -7.69
CA VAL A 190 -1.13 9.81 -7.41
C VAL A 190 -1.82 11.13 -7.77
N GLU A 191 -2.28 11.29 -9.01
CA GLU A 191 -2.77 12.57 -9.54
C GLU A 191 -4.22 12.87 -9.13
N GLU A 192 -5.08 11.85 -8.99
CA GLU A 192 -6.50 12.03 -8.64
C GLU A 192 -6.74 11.86 -7.15
N ALA A 193 -6.25 10.76 -6.55
CA ALA A 193 -6.52 10.45 -5.13
C ALA A 193 -5.48 11.03 -4.16
N GLY A 194 -4.31 11.45 -4.65
CA GLY A 194 -3.23 11.99 -3.83
C GLY A 194 -2.69 11.00 -2.80
N THR A 195 -2.39 9.75 -3.20
CA THR A 195 -1.83 8.72 -2.31
C THR A 195 -0.57 9.21 -1.59
N TRP A 196 -0.41 8.84 -0.32
CA TRP A 196 0.70 9.30 0.52
C TRP A 196 1.92 8.39 0.48
N SER A 197 1.78 7.14 0.06
CA SER A 197 2.93 6.30 -0.25
C SER A 197 2.69 5.36 -1.43
N VAL A 198 3.80 4.85 -1.99
CA VAL A 198 3.84 3.83 -3.04
C VAL A 198 4.84 2.77 -2.62
N MET A 199 4.50 1.49 -2.84
CA MET A 199 5.43 0.39 -2.57
C MET A 199 6.09 -0.07 -3.86
N ALA A 200 7.43 0.00 -3.92
CA ALA A 200 8.20 -0.49 -5.04
C ALA A 200 8.16 -2.03 -5.11
N ALA A 201 8.04 -2.58 -6.32
CA ALA A 201 7.95 -4.00 -6.57
C ALA A 201 9.29 -4.75 -6.39
N TYR A 202 9.20 -6.06 -6.18
CA TYR A 202 10.38 -6.94 -6.10
C TYR A 202 11.12 -7.08 -7.44
N ASN A 203 10.36 -7.21 -8.53
CA ASN A 203 10.88 -7.58 -9.84
C ASN A 203 11.74 -6.47 -10.44
N LYS A 204 12.45 -6.82 -11.50
CA LYS A 204 13.04 -5.85 -12.40
C LYS A 204 12.01 -5.41 -13.43
N LEU A 205 12.14 -4.18 -13.89
CA LEU A 205 11.51 -3.66 -15.08
C LEU A 205 12.62 -3.31 -16.07
N ASN A 206 12.61 -3.94 -17.25
CA ASN A 206 13.60 -3.72 -18.30
C ASN A 206 15.06 -3.80 -17.78
N GLY A 207 15.34 -4.80 -16.94
CA GLY A 207 16.68 -5.11 -16.44
C GLY A 207 17.07 -4.48 -15.09
N VAL A 208 16.32 -3.50 -14.57
CA VAL A 208 16.63 -2.79 -13.32
C VAL A 208 15.57 -3.05 -12.26
N HIS A 209 15.97 -3.34 -11.02
CA HIS A 209 15.03 -3.56 -9.91
C HIS A 209 14.16 -2.33 -9.69
N CYS A 210 12.85 -2.53 -9.49
CA CYS A 210 11.91 -1.40 -9.36
C CYS A 210 12.23 -0.50 -8.16
N SER A 211 12.85 -1.03 -7.10
CA SER A 211 13.34 -0.26 -5.94
C SER A 211 14.54 0.65 -6.24
N GLU A 212 15.14 0.55 -7.42
CA GLU A 212 16.33 1.33 -7.85
C GLU A 212 16.18 1.90 -9.26
N ASN A 213 14.98 1.84 -9.83
CA ASN A 213 14.72 2.21 -11.21
C ASN A 213 14.36 3.70 -11.29
N ALA A 214 15.36 4.53 -11.60
CA ALA A 214 15.21 6.00 -11.66
C ALA A 214 14.12 6.44 -12.64
N TYR A 215 13.95 5.71 -13.74
CA TYR A 215 12.94 6.06 -14.75
C TYR A 215 11.53 6.04 -14.17
N VAL A 216 11.17 4.98 -13.44
CA VAL A 216 9.81 4.90 -12.86
C VAL A 216 9.68 5.68 -11.55
N LEU A 217 10.70 5.69 -10.69
CA LEU A 217 10.62 6.32 -9.37
C LEU A 217 10.88 7.82 -9.38
N GLN A 218 11.87 8.29 -10.15
CA GLN A 218 12.24 9.71 -10.21
C GLN A 218 11.55 10.39 -11.39
N ASP A 219 11.81 9.93 -12.61
CA ASP A 219 11.34 10.65 -13.81
C ASP A 219 9.81 10.64 -13.88
N ILE A 220 9.18 9.47 -13.75
CA ILE A 220 7.73 9.33 -13.84
C ILE A 220 7.03 9.71 -12.53
N LEU A 221 7.27 8.96 -11.45
CA LEU A 221 6.48 9.08 -10.23
C LEU A 221 6.67 10.45 -9.55
N LYS A 222 7.92 10.82 -9.25
CA LYS A 222 8.22 12.08 -8.55
C LYS A 222 8.27 13.30 -9.49
N GLY A 223 8.72 13.11 -10.73
CA GLY A 223 8.87 14.16 -11.73
C GLY A 223 7.57 14.47 -12.46
N GLU A 224 7.15 13.58 -13.37
CA GLU A 224 5.98 13.81 -14.23
C GLU A 224 4.67 13.92 -13.44
N TRP A 225 4.44 13.02 -12.46
CA TRP A 225 3.18 12.99 -11.70
C TRP A 225 3.20 13.87 -10.44
N GLY A 226 4.36 14.43 -10.08
CA GLY A 226 4.49 15.31 -8.91
C GLY A 226 4.22 14.63 -7.58
N PHE A 227 4.45 13.32 -7.45
CA PHE A 227 4.26 12.59 -6.20
C PHE A 227 5.10 13.19 -5.06
N ASP A 228 4.45 13.53 -3.94
CA ASP A 228 5.07 14.20 -2.78
C ASP A 228 5.13 13.34 -1.51
N GLY A 229 4.61 12.11 -1.59
CA GLY A 229 4.71 11.07 -0.58
C GLY A 229 6.07 10.35 -0.59
N PHE A 230 6.14 9.21 0.10
CA PHE A 230 7.35 8.38 0.14
C PHE A 230 7.20 7.05 -0.61
N VAL A 231 8.30 6.57 -1.17
CA VAL A 231 8.42 5.22 -1.75
C VAL A 231 9.01 4.28 -0.71
N VAL A 232 8.29 3.20 -0.40
CA VAL A 232 8.77 2.12 0.47
C VAL A 232 9.14 0.90 -0.37
N SER A 233 10.16 0.15 0.02
CA SER A 233 10.43 -1.13 -0.62
C SER A 233 9.34 -2.13 -0.25
N ASP A 234 9.03 -3.08 -1.11
CA ASP A 234 8.48 -4.35 -0.61
C ASP A 234 9.48 -4.97 0.39
N TRP A 235 9.03 -5.90 1.22
CA TRP A 235 9.81 -6.47 2.31
C TRP A 235 11.08 -7.17 1.82
N PHE A 236 12.26 -6.64 2.16
CA PHE A 236 13.56 -7.09 1.63
C PHE A 236 13.74 -6.81 0.12
N GLY A 237 12.97 -5.85 -0.41
CA GLY A 237 12.96 -5.45 -1.82
C GLY A 237 14.04 -4.43 -2.20
N ALA A 238 14.66 -3.74 -1.23
CA ALA A 238 15.84 -2.91 -1.46
C ALA A 238 17.06 -3.76 -1.84
N LYS A 239 17.92 -3.27 -2.74
CA LYS A 239 18.99 -4.08 -3.37
C LYS A 239 20.40 -3.53 -3.19
N SER A 240 20.54 -2.23 -2.98
CA SER A 240 21.82 -1.57 -2.76
C SER A 240 21.61 -0.27 -1.98
N THR A 241 22.70 0.35 -1.50
CA THR A 241 22.62 1.64 -0.82
C THR A 241 22.56 2.81 -1.80
N VAL A 242 23.52 2.88 -2.73
CA VAL A 242 23.72 4.07 -3.58
C VAL A 242 22.62 4.19 -4.63
N ASP A 243 22.32 3.11 -5.35
CA ASP A 243 21.35 3.17 -6.45
C ASP A 243 19.94 3.33 -5.90
N SER A 244 19.56 2.57 -4.85
CA SER A 244 18.28 2.80 -4.15
C SER A 244 18.14 4.25 -3.67
N ALA A 245 19.18 4.83 -3.06
CA ALA A 245 19.13 6.20 -2.56
C ALA A 245 19.01 7.23 -3.69
N ASN A 246 19.89 7.21 -4.68
CA ASN A 246 19.88 8.20 -5.76
C ASN A 246 18.64 8.06 -6.66
N ASN A 247 18.12 6.84 -6.81
CA ASN A 247 17.05 6.53 -7.76
C ASN A 247 15.66 6.50 -7.12
N GLY A 248 15.49 7.06 -5.92
CA GLY A 248 14.18 7.48 -5.44
C GLY A 248 13.50 6.59 -4.39
N LEU A 249 14.14 5.54 -3.88
CA LEU A 249 13.62 4.78 -2.73
C LEU A 249 13.80 5.59 -1.43
N ASP A 250 12.72 5.79 -0.67
CA ASP A 250 12.74 6.65 0.52
C ASP A 250 12.83 5.85 1.83
N LEU A 251 12.22 4.67 1.88
CA LEU A 251 12.19 3.79 3.04
C LEU A 251 12.47 2.33 2.69
N GLU A 252 13.48 1.75 3.32
CA GLU A 252 13.73 0.30 3.31
C GLU A 252 12.90 -0.39 4.41
N MET A 253 12.13 -1.41 4.03
CA MET A 253 11.45 -2.32 4.94
C MET A 253 11.79 -3.79 4.63
N PRO A 254 11.79 -4.68 5.64
CA PRO A 254 11.66 -4.42 7.07
C PRO A 254 12.97 -3.93 7.71
N GLY A 255 12.89 -3.62 9.00
CA GLY A 255 14.03 -3.44 9.89
C GLY A 255 14.58 -4.75 10.50
N PRO A 256 15.82 -4.72 11.03
CA PRO A 256 16.78 -3.62 10.88
C PRO A 256 17.26 -3.50 9.43
N GLY A 257 17.33 -2.27 8.91
CA GLY A 257 17.70 -2.00 7.51
C GLY A 257 19.10 -2.50 7.16
N VAL A 258 19.26 -2.98 5.92
CA VAL A 258 20.53 -3.54 5.41
C VAL A 258 21.22 -2.56 4.48
N TRP A 259 20.46 -1.78 3.72
CA TRP A 259 20.96 -0.93 2.63
C TRP A 259 20.86 0.55 2.95
N MET A 260 19.81 0.96 3.63
CA MET A 260 19.59 2.31 4.14
C MET A 260 20.09 2.42 5.60
N GLY A 261 19.88 3.56 6.27
CA GLY A 261 20.42 3.79 7.62
C GLY A 261 21.94 3.95 7.61
N ASP A 262 22.67 3.14 8.39
CA ASP A 262 24.11 3.30 8.62
C ASP A 262 24.95 3.28 7.32
N LYS A 263 24.60 2.42 6.36
CA LYS A 263 25.32 2.39 5.08
C LYS A 263 25.08 3.66 4.27
N LEU A 264 23.90 4.25 4.39
CA LEU A 264 23.57 5.51 3.72
C LEU A 264 24.34 6.68 4.36
N VAL A 265 24.53 6.69 5.68
CA VAL A 265 25.43 7.64 6.35
C VAL A 265 26.82 7.60 5.72
N GLN A 266 27.37 6.40 5.55
CA GLN A 266 28.70 6.25 4.95
C GLN A 266 28.72 6.69 3.48
N ALA A 267 27.69 6.35 2.70
CA ALA A 267 27.59 6.77 1.30
C ALA A 267 27.53 8.31 1.14
N VAL A 268 26.87 9.01 2.06
CA VAL A 268 26.85 10.47 2.10
C VAL A 268 28.23 11.04 2.47
N ARG A 269 28.87 10.50 3.52
CA ARG A 269 30.23 10.91 3.92
C ARG A 269 31.26 10.70 2.82
N ASP A 270 31.11 9.65 2.02
CA ASP A 270 31.96 9.34 0.88
C ASP A 270 31.66 10.19 -0.36
N GLY A 271 30.61 11.03 -0.34
CA GLY A 271 30.17 11.83 -1.49
C GLY A 271 29.53 11.02 -2.62
N ARG A 272 29.13 9.76 -2.36
CA ARG A 272 28.45 8.90 -3.33
C ARG A 272 26.94 9.16 -3.40
N VAL A 273 26.39 9.76 -2.36
CA VAL A 273 25.01 10.25 -2.26
C VAL A 273 25.06 11.67 -1.71
N GLY A 274 24.37 12.61 -2.34
CA GLY A 274 24.28 13.98 -1.81
C GLY A 274 23.45 14.04 -0.52
N GLU A 275 23.79 14.93 0.41
CA GLU A 275 22.98 15.10 1.62
C GLU A 275 21.57 15.60 1.29
N GLU A 276 21.42 16.39 0.22
CA GLU A 276 20.13 16.85 -0.29
C GLU A 276 19.21 15.71 -0.76
N VAL A 277 19.79 14.60 -1.24
CA VAL A 277 19.03 13.39 -1.61
C VAL A 277 18.47 12.73 -0.37
N LEU A 278 19.23 12.68 0.72
CA LEU A 278 18.77 12.18 2.01
C LEU A 278 17.70 13.12 2.62
N ASP A 279 17.91 14.43 2.52
CA ASP A 279 16.96 15.44 3.00
C ASP A 279 15.59 15.31 2.32
N ASP A 280 15.55 15.06 1.01
CA ASP A 280 14.29 14.82 0.29
C ASP A 280 13.53 13.59 0.82
N LYS A 281 14.24 12.48 1.08
CA LYS A 281 13.65 11.25 1.64
C LYS A 281 13.01 11.51 2.99
N VAL A 282 13.76 12.16 3.88
CA VAL A 282 13.31 12.48 5.23
C VAL A 282 12.13 13.43 5.19
N ARG A 283 12.18 14.46 4.33
CA ARG A 283 11.06 15.40 4.11
C ARG A 283 9.77 14.67 3.72
N ARG A 284 9.84 13.72 2.78
CA ARG A 284 8.69 12.90 2.34
C ARG A 284 8.12 12.05 3.47
N LEU A 285 8.98 11.39 4.25
CA LEU A 285 8.55 10.60 5.40
C LEU A 285 7.88 11.46 6.47
N LEU A 286 8.51 12.58 6.84
CA LEU A 286 7.96 13.55 7.80
C LEU A 286 6.61 14.11 7.32
N ARG A 287 6.46 14.40 6.02
CA ARG A 287 5.19 14.86 5.45
C ARG A 287 4.06 13.87 5.67
N VAL A 288 4.29 12.58 5.46
CA VAL A 288 3.24 11.56 5.69
C VAL A 288 2.97 11.37 7.18
N MET A 289 3.99 11.45 8.04
CA MET A 289 3.78 11.42 9.49
C MET A 289 2.94 12.62 9.97
N VAL A 290 3.10 13.80 9.37
CA VAL A 290 2.25 14.98 9.63
C VAL A 290 0.82 14.75 9.13
N ARG A 291 0.64 14.27 7.88
CA ARG A 291 -0.68 14.02 7.28
C ARG A 291 -1.53 13.02 8.07
N THR A 292 -0.89 11.97 8.58
CA THR A 292 -1.54 10.94 9.40
C THR A 292 -1.71 11.34 10.87
N GLY A 293 -1.01 12.40 11.32
CA GLY A 293 -0.90 12.76 12.73
C GLY A 293 0.02 11.84 13.55
N ALA A 294 0.68 10.87 12.90
CA ALA A 294 1.63 9.98 13.57
C ALA A 294 2.79 10.73 14.22
N ILE A 295 3.18 11.88 13.67
CA ILE A 295 4.27 12.72 14.20
C ILE A 295 3.99 13.29 15.59
N ASP A 296 2.71 13.45 15.96
CA ASP A 296 2.26 14.05 17.23
C ASP A 296 1.74 12.99 18.23
N ALA A 297 1.67 11.73 17.80
CA ALA A 297 1.22 10.63 18.65
C ALA A 297 2.36 10.17 19.58
N PRO A 298 2.05 9.56 20.75
CA PRO A 298 3.07 8.97 21.61
C PRO A 298 3.70 7.68 21.03
N GLY A 299 3.39 7.33 19.77
CA GLY A 299 3.74 6.08 19.11
C GLY A 299 2.54 5.17 18.84
N PRO A 300 2.77 3.97 18.26
CA PRO A 300 1.72 3.02 17.96
C PRO A 300 1.00 2.56 19.23
N ARG A 301 -0.33 2.60 19.21
CA ARG A 301 -1.16 2.09 20.30
C ARG A 301 -1.20 0.55 20.28
N PRO A 302 -1.51 -0.10 21.41
CA PRO A 302 -1.78 -1.54 21.44
C PRO A 302 -2.83 -1.93 20.40
N GLU A 303 -2.65 -3.08 19.77
CA GLU A 303 -3.62 -3.56 18.78
C GLU A 303 -4.90 -4.07 19.44
N GLU A 304 -6.03 -3.69 18.86
CA GLU A 304 -7.35 -4.09 19.33
C GLU A 304 -8.11 -4.82 18.23
N ALA A 305 -9.05 -5.70 18.64
CA ALA A 305 -10.03 -6.32 17.78
C ALA A 305 -11.37 -5.66 18.04
N ILE A 306 -11.90 -4.90 17.07
CA ILE A 306 -13.14 -4.14 17.25
C ILE A 306 -14.18 -4.63 16.24
N ASN A 307 -15.11 -5.46 16.69
CA ASN A 307 -16.13 -6.05 15.82
C ASN A 307 -17.34 -5.12 15.58
N ARG A 308 -17.25 -4.27 14.55
CA ARG A 308 -18.27 -3.25 14.24
C ARG A 308 -19.43 -3.79 13.39
N PRO A 309 -20.71 -3.58 13.77
CA PRO A 309 -21.86 -3.91 12.93
C PRO A 309 -21.82 -3.29 11.53
N GLU A 310 -21.33 -2.06 11.42
CA GLU A 310 -21.24 -1.29 10.19
C GLU A 310 -20.24 -1.92 9.21
N HIS A 311 -19.11 -2.43 9.74
CA HIS A 311 -18.14 -3.19 8.95
C HIS A 311 -18.76 -4.47 8.40
N ARG A 312 -19.46 -5.24 9.24
CA ARG A 312 -20.14 -6.47 8.80
C ARG A 312 -21.17 -6.19 7.71
N GLN A 313 -21.89 -5.08 7.82
CA GLN A 313 -22.89 -4.68 6.83
C GLN A 313 -22.26 -4.36 5.47
N VAL A 314 -21.21 -3.53 5.44
CA VAL A 314 -20.55 -3.17 4.18
C VAL A 314 -19.80 -4.35 3.56
N ILE A 315 -19.19 -5.22 4.38
CA ILE A 315 -18.56 -6.47 3.93
C ILE A 315 -19.59 -7.38 3.27
N ARG A 316 -20.76 -7.56 3.90
CA ARG A 316 -21.85 -8.38 3.35
C ARG A 316 -22.40 -7.78 2.06
N GLN A 317 -22.56 -6.45 2.00
CA GLN A 317 -23.01 -5.75 0.80
C GLN A 317 -22.04 -6.00 -0.35
N ALA A 318 -20.74 -5.77 -0.14
CA ALA A 318 -19.72 -5.96 -1.15
C ALA A 318 -19.55 -7.42 -1.58
N ALA A 319 -19.70 -8.37 -0.67
CA ALA A 319 -19.71 -9.79 -1.04
C ALA A 319 -20.91 -10.16 -1.93
N ALA A 320 -22.08 -9.54 -1.71
CA ALA A 320 -23.27 -9.77 -2.53
C ALA A 320 -23.16 -9.09 -3.90
N GLU A 321 -22.71 -7.83 -3.94
CA GLU A 321 -22.60 -7.04 -5.18
C GLU A 321 -21.40 -7.45 -6.05
N GLY A 322 -20.34 -8.00 -5.44
CA GLY A 322 -19.17 -8.52 -6.16
C GLY A 322 -19.38 -9.93 -6.74
N ALA A 323 -20.49 -10.59 -6.43
CA ALA A 323 -20.80 -11.91 -6.96
C ALA A 323 -21.34 -11.81 -8.40
N VAL A 324 -20.68 -12.50 -9.34
CA VAL A 324 -21.06 -12.46 -10.76
C VAL A 324 -21.89 -13.70 -11.14
N LEU A 325 -23.12 -13.49 -11.59
CA LEU A 325 -23.97 -14.56 -12.12
C LEU A 325 -23.53 -14.92 -13.56
N LEU A 326 -22.66 -15.91 -13.70
CA LEU A 326 -22.12 -16.32 -15.00
C LEU A 326 -23.13 -17.07 -15.89
N LYS A 327 -24.04 -17.83 -15.27
CA LYS A 327 -25.03 -18.64 -15.98
C LYS A 327 -26.30 -18.81 -15.16
N ASN A 328 -27.46 -18.63 -15.78
CA ASN A 328 -28.76 -18.89 -15.16
C ASN A 328 -29.82 -19.31 -16.20
N ASP A 329 -30.14 -20.61 -16.25
CA ASP A 329 -31.16 -21.16 -17.17
C ASP A 329 -32.57 -21.11 -16.53
N GLY A 330 -32.86 -20.05 -15.74
CA GLY A 330 -34.12 -19.87 -15.01
C GLY A 330 -34.19 -20.60 -13.65
N LEU A 331 -33.06 -21.09 -13.13
CA LEU A 331 -32.98 -21.79 -11.84
C LEU A 331 -32.95 -20.82 -10.65
N LEU A 332 -32.24 -19.71 -10.78
CA LEU A 332 -32.13 -18.68 -9.74
C LEU A 332 -33.10 -17.50 -10.00
N PRO A 333 -33.63 -16.86 -8.93
CA PRO A 333 -33.44 -17.19 -7.52
C PRO A 333 -34.19 -18.47 -7.10
N LEU A 334 -33.70 -19.15 -6.07
CA LEU A 334 -34.40 -20.31 -5.52
C LEU A 334 -35.69 -19.87 -4.81
N ASP A 335 -36.80 -20.57 -5.07
CA ASP A 335 -38.08 -20.34 -4.38
C ASP A 335 -38.16 -21.21 -3.12
N GLU A 336 -37.93 -20.59 -1.96
CA GLU A 336 -37.97 -21.25 -0.65
C GLU A 336 -39.29 -21.99 -0.39
N ALA A 337 -40.42 -21.48 -0.89
CA ALA A 337 -41.73 -22.12 -0.70
C ALA A 337 -41.86 -23.44 -1.48
N ARG A 338 -41.04 -23.64 -2.52
CA ARG A 338 -41.03 -24.87 -3.34
C ARG A 338 -39.96 -25.87 -2.91
N ILE A 339 -38.95 -25.43 -2.16
CA ILE A 339 -37.85 -26.29 -1.72
C ILE A 339 -38.29 -27.11 -0.50
N LYS A 340 -38.54 -28.41 -0.71
CA LYS A 340 -38.82 -29.35 0.40
C LYS A 340 -37.57 -30.03 0.95
N ARG A 341 -36.53 -30.15 0.12
CA ARG A 341 -35.25 -30.83 0.43
C ARG A 341 -34.14 -30.15 -0.37
N LEU A 342 -33.03 -29.83 0.30
CA LEU A 342 -31.85 -29.21 -0.29
C LEU A 342 -30.62 -30.03 0.08
N ALA A 343 -29.79 -30.37 -0.91
CA ALA A 343 -28.49 -31.00 -0.69
C ALA A 343 -27.40 -29.95 -0.95
N ILE A 344 -26.54 -29.70 0.04
CA ILE A 344 -25.40 -28.79 -0.05
C ILE A 344 -24.14 -29.64 -0.20
N VAL A 345 -23.39 -29.46 -1.29
CA VAL A 345 -22.24 -30.31 -1.65
C VAL A 345 -21.04 -29.43 -1.97
N GLY A 346 -19.88 -29.80 -1.44
CA GLY A 346 -18.59 -29.17 -1.74
C GLY A 346 -17.83 -28.76 -0.48
N PRO A 347 -16.48 -28.82 -0.49
CA PRO A 347 -15.67 -28.50 0.69
C PRO A 347 -15.88 -27.05 1.17
N ASN A 348 -16.07 -26.12 0.24
CA ASN A 348 -16.23 -24.69 0.56
C ASN A 348 -17.58 -24.35 1.21
N ALA A 349 -18.55 -25.28 1.23
CA ALA A 349 -19.79 -25.09 1.97
C ALA A 349 -19.58 -25.30 3.49
N ARG A 350 -18.58 -26.09 3.88
CA ARG A 350 -18.17 -26.29 5.28
C ARG A 350 -17.12 -25.27 5.69
N ASP A 351 -16.07 -25.12 4.89
CA ASP A 351 -14.92 -24.27 5.16
C ASP A 351 -14.84 -23.14 4.12
N ALA A 352 -15.44 -21.99 4.45
CA ALA A 352 -15.57 -20.86 3.53
C ALA A 352 -14.20 -20.32 3.09
N LYS A 353 -14.02 -20.12 1.78
CA LYS A 353 -12.86 -19.44 1.20
C LYS A 353 -13.15 -17.95 1.08
N ILE A 354 -12.87 -17.23 2.17
CA ILE A 354 -13.21 -15.80 2.31
C ILE A 354 -12.10 -14.85 1.85
N MET A 355 -10.87 -15.35 1.66
CA MET A 355 -9.70 -14.59 1.23
C MET A 355 -8.67 -15.49 0.53
N GLY A 356 -7.67 -14.88 -0.11
CA GLY A 356 -6.51 -15.57 -0.66
C GLY A 356 -5.39 -15.83 0.36
N GLY A 357 -4.19 -16.15 -0.14
CA GLY A 357 -3.00 -16.46 0.67
C GLY A 357 -2.04 -15.28 0.87
N GLY A 358 -0.95 -15.51 1.61
CA GLY A 358 0.16 -14.57 1.70
C GLY A 358 -0.11 -13.35 2.60
N SER A 359 0.50 -12.21 2.26
CA SER A 359 0.42 -11.00 3.06
C SER A 359 -0.94 -10.30 3.05
N ALA A 360 -1.92 -10.77 2.28
CA ALA A 360 -3.31 -10.31 2.37
C ALA A 360 -4.15 -11.11 3.37
N GLN A 361 -3.57 -12.08 4.08
CA GLN A 361 -4.30 -12.86 5.07
C GLN A 361 -4.55 -12.05 6.35
N VAL A 362 -5.73 -12.25 6.94
CA VAL A 362 -6.08 -11.77 8.27
C VAL A 362 -6.63 -12.91 9.12
N THR A 363 -6.59 -12.77 10.44
CA THR A 363 -7.35 -13.62 11.35
C THR A 363 -8.72 -12.94 11.55
N PRO A 364 -9.83 -13.47 11.00
CA PRO A 364 -11.14 -12.82 11.07
C PRO A 364 -11.81 -12.88 12.46
#